data_AF-A0A960XZ79-F1
#
_entry.id   AF-A0A960XZ79-F1
#
_cell.length_a   1.000
_cell.length_b   1.000
_cell.length_c   1.000
_cell.angle_alpha   90.00
_cell.angle_beta   90.00
_cell.angle_gamma   90.00
#
_symmetry.space_group_name_H-M   'P 1'
#
loop_
_entity.id
_entity.type
_entity.pdbx_description
1 polymer ?
#
loop_
_entity_poly.entity_id
_entity_poly.type
_entity_poly.pdbx_seq_one_letter_code
_entity_poly.pdbx_strand_id
1 'polypeptide(L)'
;MEIEVPEKFIFSTKLSVREIDIAKGLHVSFATILDYVFEAHILFFQHMGFTVTDIEGYSLIFANLSIIYQGEVLYGDELKIEVTVDNFKEKGCDEFFRITKDNGKKEVGLVKIFMLFFDYSTRKTVKIPPSFLESYNEKMNNLPSRTLSSLYSGKNSVWKMAHQFVLEIYNFTKKFPPDEQDNLGIKCRKLAVSLPLYINETTQKKGDPESIKYYRKTVSVIEELKYYLVISHDLELGNSEQLVKKIEEIQEELRSLFQIDR
;
A
#
# COMPACT_ATOMS: atom_id res chain seq x y z
N MET A 1 -2.24 5.86 -25.29
CA MET A 1 -3.03 4.67 -24.93
C MET A 1 -2.69 4.39 -23.47
N GLU A 2 -3.67 4.48 -22.58
CA GLU A 2 -3.45 4.38 -21.14
C GLU A 2 -3.57 2.90 -20.74
N ILE A 3 -2.61 2.39 -19.95
CA ILE A 3 -2.73 1.06 -19.35
C ILE A 3 -3.40 1.27 -17.99
N GLU A 4 -4.65 0.85 -17.87
CA GLU A 4 -5.32 0.78 -16.56
C GLU A 4 -4.72 -0.38 -15.77
N VAL A 5 -3.89 -0.06 -14.78
CA VAL A 5 -3.13 -1.05 -14.01
C VAL A 5 -3.95 -1.53 -12.81
N PRO A 6 -4.05 -2.85 -12.58
CA PRO A 6 -4.67 -3.38 -11.37
C PRO A 6 -3.98 -2.91 -10.08
N GLU A 7 -4.75 -2.77 -8.99
CA GLU A 7 -4.19 -2.36 -7.69
C GLU A 7 -3.34 -3.44 -7.02
N LYS A 8 -3.64 -4.72 -7.32
CA LYS A 8 -3.05 -5.87 -6.63
C LYS A 8 -2.26 -6.74 -7.59
N PHE A 9 -1.08 -7.15 -7.14
CA PHE A 9 -0.23 -8.09 -7.85
C PHE A 9 -0.04 -9.35 -7.01
N ILE A 10 -0.37 -10.50 -7.59
CA ILE A 10 -0.35 -11.79 -6.88
C ILE A 10 1.04 -12.44 -6.87
N PHE A 11 1.97 -11.92 -7.67
CA PHE A 11 3.34 -12.42 -7.76
C PHE A 11 4.35 -11.28 -7.88
N SER A 12 5.56 -11.52 -7.37
CA SER A 12 6.69 -10.63 -7.59
C SER A 12 8.00 -11.40 -7.65
N THR A 13 8.92 -10.95 -8.51
CA THR A 13 10.27 -11.47 -8.64
C THR A 13 11.29 -10.33 -8.69
N LYS A 14 12.56 -10.66 -8.46
CA LYS A 14 13.69 -9.75 -8.57
C LYS A 14 14.67 -10.27 -9.62
N LEU A 15 15.02 -9.43 -10.59
CA LEU A 15 15.95 -9.76 -11.67
C LEU A 15 17.08 -8.72 -11.71
N SER A 16 18.33 -9.19 -11.64
CA SER A 16 19.51 -8.33 -11.75
C SER A 16 19.82 -8.01 -13.21
N VAL A 17 20.17 -6.75 -13.48
CA VAL A 17 20.51 -6.31 -14.84
C VAL A 17 21.90 -6.79 -15.23
N ARG A 18 22.04 -7.49 -16.36
CA ARG A 18 23.31 -8.04 -16.83
C ARG A 18 24.02 -7.06 -17.76
N GLU A 19 25.34 -7.19 -17.86
CA GLU A 19 26.16 -6.33 -18.72
C GLU A 19 25.75 -6.45 -20.20
N ILE A 20 25.41 -7.66 -20.65
CA ILE A 20 24.95 -7.94 -22.02
C ILE A 20 23.63 -7.26 -22.39
N ASP A 21 22.86 -6.82 -21.39
CA ASP A 21 21.56 -6.20 -21.59
C ASP A 21 21.68 -4.68 -21.89
N ILE A 22 22.88 -4.11 -21.72
CA ILE A 22 23.16 -2.68 -21.89
C ILE A 22 23.36 -2.33 -23.36
N ALA A 23 22.49 -1.47 -23.88
CA ALA A 23 22.62 -0.92 -25.22
C ALA A 23 23.63 0.23 -25.23
N LYS A 24 24.63 0.11 -26.11
CA LYS A 24 25.63 1.16 -26.40
C LYS A 24 26.36 1.69 -25.16
N GLY A 25 26.44 0.90 -24.08
CA GLY A 25 27.10 1.28 -22.82
C GLY A 25 26.37 2.35 -22.00
N LEU A 26 25.09 2.63 -22.27
CA LEU A 26 24.35 3.70 -21.60
C LEU A 26 23.23 3.15 -20.69
N HIS A 27 22.24 2.48 -21.27
CA HIS A 27 21.09 1.94 -20.54
C HIS A 27 20.61 0.65 -21.22
N VAL A 28 19.77 -0.12 -20.53
CA VAL A 28 19.14 -1.33 -21.08
C VAL A 28 18.30 -0.98 -22.31
N SER A 29 18.41 -1.78 -23.37
CA SER A 29 17.63 -1.55 -24.58
C SER A 29 16.12 -1.65 -24.32
N PHE A 30 15.30 -0.86 -25.02
CA PHE A 30 13.85 -0.95 -24.89
C PHE A 30 13.32 -2.37 -25.18
N ALA A 31 13.96 -3.11 -26.11
CA ALA A 31 13.57 -4.49 -26.44
C ALA A 31 13.92 -5.46 -25.30
N THR A 32 15.06 -5.25 -24.65
CA THR A 32 15.54 -6.12 -23.55
C THR A 32 14.65 -6.02 -22.31
N ILE A 33 13.90 -4.92 -22.14
CA ILE A 33 12.83 -4.85 -21.13
C ILE A 33 11.81 -5.98 -21.31
N LEU A 34 11.49 -6.36 -22.55
CA LEU A 34 10.56 -7.46 -22.81
C LEU A 34 11.16 -8.83 -22.46
N ASP A 35 12.49 -8.99 -22.50
CA ASP A 35 13.13 -10.24 -22.06
C ASP A 35 12.95 -10.43 -20.54
N TYR A 36 13.07 -9.36 -19.75
CA TYR A 36 12.77 -9.40 -18.31
C TYR A 36 11.30 -9.67 -18.02
N VAL A 37 10.40 -9.09 -18.82
CA VAL A 37 8.95 -9.36 -18.73
C VAL A 37 8.68 -10.84 -19.03
N PHE A 38 9.33 -11.41 -20.05
CA PHE A 38 9.14 -12.79 -20.43
C PHE A 38 9.68 -13.78 -19.38
N GLU A 39 10.82 -13.46 -18.75
CA GLU A 39 11.32 -14.22 -17.61
C GLU A 39 10.31 -14.18 -16.43
N ALA A 40 9.80 -12.98 -16.10
CA ALA A 40 8.80 -12.82 -15.05
C ALA A 40 7.47 -13.56 -15.37
N HIS A 41 7.08 -13.60 -16.64
CA HIS A 41 5.94 -14.38 -17.14
C HIS A 41 6.14 -15.88 -16.86
N ILE A 42 7.28 -16.45 -17.24
CA ILE A 42 7.57 -17.87 -16.97
C ILE A 42 7.53 -18.18 -15.47
N LEU A 43 8.18 -17.34 -14.66
CA LEU A 43 8.20 -17.51 -13.21
C LEU A 43 6.81 -17.35 -12.57
N PHE A 44 5.98 -16.45 -13.12
CA PHE A 44 4.59 -16.28 -12.70
C PHE A 44 3.78 -17.57 -12.93
N PHE A 45 3.85 -18.17 -14.12
CA PHE A 45 3.13 -19.42 -14.40
C PHE A 45 3.61 -20.59 -13.53
N GLN A 46 4.92 -20.68 -13.26
CA GLN A 46 5.46 -21.64 -12.29
C GLN A 46 4.89 -21.42 -10.88
N HIS A 47 4.79 -20.17 -10.44
CA HIS A 47 4.18 -19.82 -9.15
C HIS A 47 2.69 -20.22 -9.06
N MET A 48 1.99 -20.16 -10.20
CA MET A 48 0.60 -20.57 -10.36
C MET A 48 0.43 -22.10 -10.47
N GLY A 49 1.53 -22.87 -10.50
CA GLY A 49 1.51 -24.32 -10.59
C GLY A 49 1.48 -24.88 -12.01
N PHE A 50 1.81 -24.06 -13.02
CA PHE A 50 1.75 -24.43 -14.43
C PHE A 50 3.07 -24.16 -15.17
N THR A 51 3.14 -24.59 -16.43
CA THR A 51 4.13 -24.08 -17.38
C THR A 51 3.42 -23.35 -18.50
N VAL A 52 4.08 -22.38 -19.13
CA VAL A 52 3.48 -21.60 -20.24
C VAL A 52 3.12 -22.47 -21.47
N THR A 53 3.71 -23.66 -21.55
CA THR A 53 3.45 -24.67 -22.58
C THR A 53 2.41 -25.72 -22.19
N ASP A 54 2.08 -25.83 -20.89
CA ASP A 54 1.17 -26.85 -20.36
C ASP A 54 0.35 -26.31 -19.17
N ILE A 55 -0.88 -25.95 -19.49
CA ILE A 55 -1.95 -25.53 -18.59
C ILE A 55 -3.16 -26.41 -18.93
N GLU A 56 -3.26 -27.59 -18.30
CA GLU A 56 -4.22 -28.65 -18.66
C GLU A 56 -4.07 -29.17 -20.11
N GLY A 57 -2.84 -29.28 -20.62
CA GLY A 57 -2.56 -29.69 -21.99
C GLY A 57 -2.70 -28.57 -23.04
N TYR A 58 -2.95 -27.34 -22.60
CA TYR A 58 -3.01 -26.16 -23.46
C TYR A 58 -1.81 -25.23 -23.24
N SER A 59 -1.42 -24.51 -24.29
CA SER A 59 -0.33 -23.52 -24.23
C SER A 59 -0.87 -22.10 -24.32
N LEU A 60 -0.01 -21.11 -24.09
CA LEU A 60 -0.33 -19.70 -24.24
C LEU A 60 0.17 -19.11 -25.56
N ILE A 61 -0.62 -18.18 -26.11
CA ILE A 61 -0.19 -17.30 -27.21
C ILE A 61 -0.48 -15.84 -26.85
N PHE A 62 0.37 -14.93 -27.33
CA PHE A 62 0.18 -13.50 -27.16
C PHE A 62 -0.56 -12.90 -28.36
N ALA A 63 -1.62 -12.16 -28.09
CA ALA A 63 -2.45 -11.52 -29.11
C ALA A 63 -2.20 -10.01 -29.21
N ASN A 64 -1.81 -9.36 -28.11
CA ASN A 64 -1.47 -7.94 -28.09
C ASN A 64 -0.44 -7.65 -26.99
N LEU A 65 0.37 -6.61 -27.19
CA LEU A 65 1.34 -6.08 -26.25
C LEU A 65 1.21 -4.54 -26.23
N SER A 66 1.13 -3.98 -25.03
CA SER A 66 1.24 -2.54 -24.78
C SER A 66 2.30 -2.29 -23.71
N ILE A 67 3.19 -1.34 -23.95
CA ILE A 67 4.27 -0.99 -23.02
C ILE A 67 4.37 0.52 -22.85
N ILE A 68 4.54 0.95 -21.61
CA ILE A 68 4.83 2.34 -21.24
C ILE A 68 6.20 2.34 -20.55
N TYR A 69 7.16 3.08 -21.11
CA TYR A 69 8.47 3.30 -20.50
C TYR A 69 8.44 4.58 -19.67
N GLN A 70 8.84 4.49 -18.41
CA GLN A 70 8.75 5.57 -17.41
C GLN A 70 10.10 5.94 -16.78
N GLY A 71 11.09 5.05 -16.85
CA GLY A 71 12.43 5.28 -16.33
C GLY A 71 13.49 4.49 -17.05
N GLU A 72 14.74 4.96 -16.99
CA GLU A 72 15.89 4.24 -17.51
C GLU A 72 16.32 3.11 -16.57
N VAL A 73 16.94 2.08 -17.13
CA VAL A 73 17.53 0.96 -16.39
C VAL A 73 19.01 0.89 -16.72
N LEU A 74 19.85 0.78 -15.70
CA LEU A 74 21.30 0.83 -15.79
C LEU A 74 21.91 -0.51 -15.34
N TYR A 75 23.16 -0.73 -15.69
CA TYR A 75 23.92 -1.87 -15.18
C TYR A 75 24.02 -1.81 -13.66
N GLY A 76 23.84 -2.96 -13.01
CA GLY A 76 23.85 -3.06 -11.55
C GLY A 76 22.50 -2.73 -10.88
N ASP A 77 21.51 -2.26 -11.63
CA ASP A 77 20.14 -2.15 -11.10
C ASP A 77 19.58 -3.55 -10.79
N GLU A 78 18.77 -3.63 -9.72
CA GLU A 78 17.90 -4.77 -9.43
C GLU A 78 16.47 -4.38 -9.76
N LEU A 79 15.87 -5.06 -10.73
CA LEU A 79 14.49 -4.87 -11.12
C LEU A 79 13.58 -5.70 -10.22
N LYS A 80 12.62 -5.05 -9.57
CA LYS A 80 11.46 -5.72 -8.98
C LYS A 80 10.34 -5.72 -10.01
N ILE A 81 9.90 -6.90 -10.42
CA ILE A 81 8.80 -7.09 -11.36
C ILE A 81 7.62 -7.70 -10.61
N GLU A 82 6.49 -7.03 -10.63
CA GLU A 82 5.23 -7.50 -10.07
C GLU A 82 4.33 -7.96 -11.21
N VAL A 83 3.71 -9.14 -11.07
CA VAL A 83 2.88 -9.76 -12.12
C VAL A 83 1.49 -10.10 -11.60
N THR A 84 0.48 -9.88 -12.43
CA THR A 84 -0.90 -10.32 -12.18
C THR A 84 -1.65 -10.52 -13.49
N VAL A 85 -2.81 -11.16 -13.43
CA VAL A 85 -3.76 -11.23 -14.53
C VAL A 85 -5.09 -10.59 -14.13
N ASP A 86 -5.76 -9.95 -15.09
CA ASP A 86 -7.08 -9.36 -14.91
C ASP A 86 -7.84 -9.34 -16.26
N ASN A 87 -8.98 -8.65 -16.32
CA ASN A 87 -9.79 -8.46 -17.53
C ASN A 87 -10.14 -9.78 -18.25
N PHE A 88 -10.43 -10.81 -17.47
CA PHE A 88 -10.78 -12.14 -17.97
C PHE A 88 -11.92 -12.09 -19.01
N LYS A 89 -11.69 -12.75 -20.14
CA LYS A 89 -12.64 -12.99 -21.23
C LYS A 89 -12.91 -14.49 -21.34
N GLU A 90 -13.69 -14.90 -22.34
CA GLU A 90 -14.02 -16.32 -22.55
C GLU A 90 -12.78 -17.21 -22.78
N LYS A 91 -11.77 -16.71 -23.50
CA LYS A 91 -10.63 -17.49 -24.00
C LYS A 91 -9.25 -16.95 -23.62
N GLY A 92 -9.21 -15.91 -22.80
CA GLY A 92 -7.97 -15.19 -22.50
C GLY A 92 -8.18 -14.07 -21.50
N CYS A 93 -7.07 -13.49 -21.04
CA CYS A 93 -7.02 -12.44 -20.05
C CYS A 93 -5.87 -11.47 -20.36
N ASP A 94 -5.88 -10.31 -19.71
CA ASP A 94 -4.74 -9.41 -19.73
C ASP A 94 -3.77 -9.81 -18.61
N GLU A 95 -2.50 -9.96 -18.94
CA GLU A 95 -1.39 -10.09 -18.00
C GLU A 95 -0.69 -8.74 -17.85
N PHE A 96 -0.50 -8.30 -16.61
CA PHE A 96 0.05 -7.00 -16.27
C PHE A 96 1.38 -7.16 -15.54
N PHE A 97 2.33 -6.31 -15.92
CA PHE A 97 3.64 -6.24 -15.31
C PHE A 97 3.92 -4.82 -14.85
N ARG A 98 4.31 -4.67 -13.59
CA ARG A 98 4.89 -3.43 -13.07
C ARG A 98 6.37 -3.63 -12.80
N ILE A 99 7.19 -2.81 -13.42
CA ILE A 99 8.65 -2.88 -13.31
C ILE A 99 9.11 -1.67 -12.51
N THR A 100 9.80 -1.94 -11.41
CA THR A 100 10.38 -0.91 -10.54
C THR A 100 11.83 -1.22 -10.23
N LYS A 101 12.58 -0.20 -9.81
CA LYS A 101 13.95 -0.33 -9.27
C LYS A 101 14.09 0.42 -7.95
N ASP A 102 15.29 0.41 -7.37
CA ASP A 102 15.59 1.05 -6.07
C ASP A 102 14.68 0.58 -4.93
N ASN A 103 14.47 -0.75 -4.83
CA ASN A 103 13.54 -1.37 -3.88
C ASN A 103 12.08 -0.91 -4.05
N GLY A 104 11.62 -0.71 -5.29
CA GLY A 104 10.24 -0.33 -5.58
C GLY A 104 9.97 1.18 -5.52
N LYS A 105 11.01 2.01 -5.41
CA LYS A 105 10.85 3.47 -5.28
C LYS A 105 10.77 4.20 -6.61
N LYS A 106 11.31 3.63 -7.68
CA LYS A 106 11.30 4.23 -9.02
C LYS A 106 10.59 3.31 -10.00
N GLU A 107 9.57 3.85 -10.65
CA GLU A 107 8.88 3.20 -11.76
C GLU A 107 9.79 3.19 -13.00
N VAL A 108 9.89 2.02 -13.62
CA VAL A 108 10.66 1.79 -14.85
C VAL A 108 9.71 1.66 -16.03
N GLY A 109 8.64 0.88 -15.86
CA GLY A 109 7.65 0.71 -16.91
C GLY A 109 6.49 -0.17 -16.52
N LEU A 110 5.45 -0.07 -17.35
CA LEU A 110 4.21 -0.84 -17.23
C LEU A 110 4.00 -1.60 -18.53
N VAL A 111 3.69 -2.89 -18.42
CA VAL A 111 3.44 -3.76 -19.57
C VAL A 111 2.10 -4.45 -19.40
N LYS A 112 1.34 -4.52 -20.49
CA LYS A 112 0.11 -5.29 -20.60
C LYS A 112 0.19 -6.21 -21.81
N ILE A 113 -0.02 -7.50 -21.59
CA ILE A 113 -0.06 -8.52 -22.63
C ILE A 113 -1.44 -9.14 -22.62
N PHE A 114 -2.15 -9.13 -23.75
CA PHE A 114 -3.37 -9.92 -23.88
C PHE A 114 -3.00 -11.33 -24.32
N MET A 115 -3.26 -12.31 -23.46
CA MET A 115 -2.93 -13.72 -23.67
C MET A 115 -4.17 -14.57 -23.94
N LEU A 116 -4.03 -15.56 -24.82
CA LEU A 116 -5.07 -16.53 -25.18
C LEU A 116 -4.58 -17.95 -24.89
N PHE A 117 -5.50 -18.81 -24.46
CA PHE A 117 -5.24 -20.24 -24.30
C PHE A 117 -5.44 -20.94 -25.65
N PHE A 118 -4.49 -21.80 -26.02
CA PHE A 118 -4.41 -22.38 -27.35
C PHE A 118 -4.10 -23.87 -27.29
N ASP A 119 -4.90 -24.63 -28.03
CA ASP A 119 -4.67 -26.06 -28.25
C ASP A 119 -3.92 -26.24 -29.56
N TYR A 120 -2.66 -26.69 -29.48
CA TYR A 120 -1.83 -26.95 -30.66
C TYR A 120 -2.22 -28.21 -31.44
N SER A 121 -2.95 -29.14 -30.84
CA SER A 121 -3.45 -30.34 -31.52
C SER A 121 -4.58 -29.99 -32.50
N THR A 122 -5.50 -29.11 -32.07
CA THR A 122 -6.62 -28.63 -32.90
C THR A 122 -6.34 -27.29 -33.59
N ARG A 123 -5.24 -26.61 -33.21
CA ARG A 123 -4.84 -25.26 -33.63
C ARG A 123 -5.94 -24.21 -33.41
N LYS A 124 -6.61 -24.26 -32.27
CA LYS A 124 -7.72 -23.35 -31.93
C LYS A 124 -7.54 -22.75 -30.55
N THR A 125 -8.11 -21.56 -30.38
CA THR A 125 -8.24 -20.94 -29.05
C THR A 125 -9.33 -21.65 -28.24
N VAL A 126 -8.99 -21.99 -27.02
CA VAL A 126 -9.86 -22.69 -26.06
C VAL A 126 -10.34 -21.73 -24.98
N LYS A 127 -11.33 -22.16 -24.19
CA LYS A 127 -11.74 -21.41 -23.00
C LYS A 127 -10.61 -21.42 -21.98
N ILE A 128 -10.61 -20.44 -21.07
CA ILE A 128 -9.67 -20.43 -19.95
C ILE A 128 -9.84 -21.73 -19.14
N PRO A 129 -8.78 -22.50 -18.90
CA PRO A 129 -8.81 -23.71 -18.09
C PRO A 129 -9.33 -23.44 -16.66
N PRO A 130 -10.24 -24.27 -16.12
CA PRO A 130 -10.76 -24.08 -14.76
C PRO A 130 -9.67 -24.07 -13.69
N SER A 131 -8.67 -24.96 -13.76
CA SER A 131 -7.58 -24.98 -12.76
C SER A 131 -6.78 -23.69 -12.73
N PHE A 132 -6.63 -23.00 -13.86
CA PHE A 132 -5.95 -21.70 -13.91
C PHE A 132 -6.72 -20.64 -13.12
N LEU A 133 -8.06 -20.60 -13.28
CA LEU A 133 -8.92 -19.69 -12.52
C LEU A 133 -8.93 -20.04 -11.03
N GLU A 134 -8.97 -21.33 -10.68
CA GLU A 134 -8.91 -21.78 -9.29
C GLU A 134 -7.59 -21.36 -8.62
N SER A 135 -6.45 -21.63 -9.25
CA SER A 135 -5.14 -21.22 -8.78
C SER A 135 -5.04 -19.70 -8.64
N TYR A 136 -5.54 -18.94 -9.62
CA TYR A 136 -5.58 -17.47 -9.55
C TYR A 136 -6.38 -16.98 -8.35
N ASN A 137 -7.61 -17.48 -8.18
CA ASN A 137 -8.47 -17.07 -7.08
C ASN A 137 -7.88 -17.44 -5.72
N GLU A 138 -7.27 -18.61 -5.59
CA GLU A 138 -6.57 -19.02 -4.37
C GLU A 138 -5.46 -18.02 -4.01
N LYS A 139 -4.58 -17.68 -4.96
CA LYS A 139 -3.48 -16.72 -4.73
C LYS A 139 -3.99 -15.32 -4.44
N MET A 140 -5.01 -14.86 -5.15
CA MET A 140 -5.63 -13.55 -4.94
C MET A 140 -6.29 -13.43 -3.57
N ASN A 141 -6.91 -14.51 -3.07
CA ASN A 141 -7.49 -14.57 -1.73
C ASN A 141 -6.44 -14.66 -0.61
N ASN A 142 -5.30 -15.30 -0.91
CA ASN A 142 -4.17 -15.43 0.01
C ASN A 142 -3.25 -14.21 0.03
N LEU A 143 -3.41 -13.25 -0.87
CA LEU A 143 -2.73 -11.97 -0.74
C LEU A 143 -3.05 -11.38 0.63
N PRO A 144 -2.07 -10.80 1.34
CA PRO A 144 -2.36 -10.09 2.57
C PRO A 144 -3.44 -9.06 2.24
N SER A 145 -4.64 -9.29 2.77
CA SER A 145 -5.72 -8.31 2.71
C SER A 145 -5.09 -7.00 3.19
N ARG A 146 -5.41 -5.87 2.55
CA ARG A 146 -5.00 -4.56 3.07
C ARG A 146 -5.42 -4.53 4.53
N THR A 147 -4.49 -4.84 5.43
CA THR A 147 -4.75 -4.69 6.85
C THR A 147 -5.05 -3.21 7.02
N LEU A 148 -5.97 -2.82 7.90
CA LEU A 148 -6.21 -1.39 8.15
C LEU A 148 -4.89 -0.63 8.41
N SER A 149 -3.86 -1.30 8.95
CA SER A 149 -2.50 -0.77 9.08
C SER A 149 -1.82 -0.33 7.77
N SER A 150 -2.13 -0.93 6.63
CA SER A 150 -1.59 -0.56 5.31
C SER A 150 -2.14 0.77 4.77
N LEU A 151 -3.36 1.17 5.18
CA LEU A 151 -3.89 2.52 4.93
C LEU A 151 -3.11 3.59 5.71
N TYR A 152 -2.39 3.19 6.76
CA TYR A 152 -1.65 4.06 7.65
C TYR A 152 -0.11 3.93 7.53
N SER A 153 0.39 3.13 6.58
CA SER A 153 1.83 2.86 6.40
C SER A 153 2.65 4.11 6.07
N GLY A 154 2.06 5.07 5.35
CA GLY A 154 2.66 6.36 5.01
C GLY A 154 2.45 7.49 6.04
N LYS A 155 1.85 7.22 7.21
CA LYS A 155 1.63 8.24 8.24
C LYS A 155 2.91 8.48 9.06
N ASN A 156 3.14 9.73 9.45
CA ASN A 156 4.30 10.14 10.25
C ASN A 156 4.24 9.62 11.71
N SER A 157 5.35 9.77 12.45
CA SER A 157 5.49 9.36 13.85
C SER A 157 4.39 9.93 14.73
N VAL A 158 4.13 11.24 14.65
CA VAL A 158 3.12 11.95 15.45
C VAL A 158 1.72 11.38 15.27
N TRP A 159 1.34 11.08 14.02
CA TRP A 159 0.04 10.48 13.73
C TRP A 159 -0.09 9.10 14.36
N LYS A 160 0.97 8.28 14.31
CA LYS A 160 0.97 6.94 14.92
C LYS A 160 0.85 7.02 16.44
N MET A 161 1.54 7.98 17.07
CA MET A 161 1.41 8.26 18.52
C MET A 161 -0.02 8.67 18.86
N ALA A 162 -0.62 9.58 18.08
CA ALA A 162 -1.99 10.02 18.28
C ALA A 162 -3.01 8.87 18.10
N HIS A 163 -2.82 8.00 17.10
CA HIS A 163 -3.67 6.83 16.90
C HIS A 163 -3.59 5.88 18.11
N GLN A 164 -2.38 5.59 18.58
CA GLN A 164 -2.18 4.77 19.77
C GLN A 164 -2.84 5.41 21.00
N PHE A 165 -2.70 6.73 21.16
CA PHE A 165 -3.36 7.48 22.23
C PHE A 165 -4.89 7.37 22.20
N VAL A 166 -5.51 7.37 21.01
CA VAL A 166 -6.95 7.11 20.88
C VAL A 166 -7.33 5.77 21.50
N LEU A 167 -6.61 4.69 21.16
CA LEU A 167 -6.90 3.36 21.70
C LEU A 167 -6.80 3.33 23.23
N GLU A 168 -5.82 4.04 23.78
CA GLU A 168 -5.62 4.15 25.21
C GLU A 168 -6.73 4.95 25.91
N ILE A 169 -7.21 6.03 25.31
CA ILE A 169 -8.38 6.77 25.81
C ILE A 169 -9.63 5.90 25.81
N TYR A 170 -9.85 5.09 24.77
CA TYR A 170 -10.97 4.15 24.74
C TYR A 170 -10.86 3.11 25.86
N ASN A 171 -9.67 2.56 26.09
CA ASN A 171 -9.43 1.60 27.17
C ASN A 171 -9.57 2.23 28.56
N PHE A 172 -9.11 3.47 28.74
CA PHE A 172 -9.23 4.23 29.98
C PHE A 172 -10.70 4.51 30.31
N THR A 173 -11.40 5.15 29.37
CA THR A 173 -12.80 5.53 29.54
C THR A 173 -13.74 4.33 29.62
N LYS A 174 -13.37 3.14 29.09
CA LYS A 174 -14.18 1.91 29.21
C LYS A 174 -14.48 1.53 30.66
N LYS A 175 -13.65 1.96 31.62
CA LYS A 175 -13.80 1.66 33.05
C LYS A 175 -14.74 2.62 33.79
N PHE A 176 -15.18 3.70 33.15
CA PHE A 176 -16.03 4.70 33.79
C PHE A 176 -17.42 4.11 34.11
N PRO A 177 -18.04 4.53 35.22
CA PRO A 177 -19.41 4.16 35.54
C PRO A 177 -20.39 4.64 34.45
N PRO A 178 -21.57 4.02 34.30
CA PRO A 178 -22.52 4.33 33.23
C PRO A 178 -22.84 5.83 33.10
N ASP A 179 -23.09 6.51 34.23
CA ASP A 179 -23.42 7.94 34.23
C ASP A 179 -22.25 8.81 33.72
N GLU A 180 -21.01 8.40 33.94
CA GLU A 180 -19.82 9.13 33.46
C GLU A 180 -19.39 8.73 32.04
N GLN A 181 -19.85 7.59 31.52
CA GLN A 181 -19.63 7.22 30.11
C GLN A 181 -20.26 8.25 29.17
N ASP A 182 -21.51 8.60 29.43
CA ASP A 182 -22.28 9.54 28.59
C ASP A 182 -21.93 11.00 28.87
N ASN A 183 -21.20 11.26 29.96
CA ASN A 183 -20.66 12.58 30.30
C ASN A 183 -19.20 12.72 29.89
N LEU A 184 -18.25 12.38 30.77
CA LEU A 184 -16.82 12.58 30.52
C LEU A 184 -16.26 11.59 29.49
N GLY A 185 -16.69 10.33 29.53
CA GLY A 185 -16.20 9.26 28.65
C GLY A 185 -16.37 9.59 27.16
N ILE A 186 -17.57 10.00 26.75
CA ILE A 186 -17.88 10.32 25.36
C ILE A 186 -17.14 11.58 24.88
N LYS A 187 -16.95 12.59 25.76
CA LYS A 187 -16.20 13.81 25.44
C LYS A 187 -14.73 13.49 25.17
N CYS A 188 -14.10 12.72 26.05
CA CYS A 188 -12.73 12.24 25.87
C CYS A 188 -12.56 11.47 24.55
N ARG A 189 -13.45 10.52 24.26
CA ARG A 189 -13.38 9.72 23.03
C ARG A 189 -13.51 10.57 21.76
N LYS A 190 -14.48 11.50 21.73
CA LYS A 190 -14.70 12.39 20.58
C LYS A 190 -13.49 13.27 20.30
N LEU A 191 -12.94 13.89 21.34
CA LEU A 191 -11.74 14.71 21.22
C LEU A 191 -10.52 13.89 20.79
N ALA A 192 -10.31 12.72 21.41
CA ALA A 192 -9.20 11.86 21.06
C ALA A 192 -9.24 11.45 19.58
N VAL A 193 -10.40 11.03 19.05
CA VAL A 193 -10.56 10.66 17.62
C VAL A 193 -10.27 11.84 16.68
N SER A 194 -10.56 13.07 17.09
CA SER A 194 -10.26 14.24 16.27
C SER A 194 -8.75 14.51 16.14
N LEU A 195 -7.94 14.04 17.09
CA LEU A 195 -6.50 14.28 17.16
C LEU A 195 -5.74 13.75 15.91
N PRO A 196 -5.79 12.45 15.56
CA PRO A 196 -5.13 11.96 14.34
C PRO A 196 -5.71 12.57 13.06
N LEU A 197 -6.98 13.01 13.06
CA LEU A 197 -7.57 13.69 11.90
C LEU A 197 -6.93 15.07 11.70
N TYR A 198 -6.83 15.88 12.75
CA TYR A 198 -6.22 17.20 12.66
C TYR A 198 -4.71 17.14 12.42
N ILE A 199 -4.00 16.17 13.02
CA ILE A 199 -2.57 15.95 12.74
C ILE A 199 -2.35 15.59 11.26
N ASN A 200 -3.24 14.78 10.68
CA ASN A 200 -3.17 14.44 9.27
C ASN A 200 -3.30 15.69 8.37
N GLU A 201 -4.29 16.55 8.63
CA GLU A 201 -4.47 17.80 7.86
C GLU A 201 -3.32 18.80 8.08
N THR A 202 -2.81 18.85 9.30
CA THR A 202 -1.68 19.70 9.68
C THR A 202 -0.43 19.30 8.88
N THR A 203 -0.17 18.00 8.70
CA THR A 203 1.08 17.48 8.12
C THR A 203 1.06 17.25 6.60
N GLN A 204 -0.10 17.39 5.94
CA GLN A 204 -0.21 17.22 4.49
C GLN A 204 0.46 18.34 3.68
N LYS A 205 0.44 19.60 4.15
CA LYS A 205 1.01 20.76 3.43
C LYS A 205 1.71 21.74 4.38
N LYS A 206 2.93 21.41 4.80
CA LYS A 206 3.72 22.29 5.70
C LYS A 206 3.80 23.73 5.14
N GLY A 207 3.42 24.71 5.96
CA GLY A 207 3.47 26.14 5.62
C GLY A 207 2.20 26.72 4.98
N ASP A 208 1.18 25.90 4.70
CA ASP A 208 -0.11 26.36 4.18
C ASP A 208 -0.99 26.98 5.29
N PRO A 209 -1.76 28.06 5.05
CA PRO A 209 -2.65 28.64 6.04
C PRO A 209 -3.68 27.65 6.63
N GLU A 210 -4.16 26.67 5.84
CA GLU A 210 -5.03 25.60 6.37
C GLU A 210 -4.26 24.69 7.34
N SER A 211 -3.01 24.34 7.06
CA SER A 211 -2.19 23.54 7.98
C SER A 211 -1.92 24.26 9.31
N ILE A 212 -1.71 25.58 9.30
CA ILE A 212 -1.58 26.38 10.54
C ILE A 212 -2.90 26.39 11.33
N LYS A 213 -4.04 26.51 10.65
CA LYS A 213 -5.36 26.44 11.26
C LYS A 213 -5.61 25.08 11.93
N TYR A 214 -5.25 23.97 11.28
CA TYR A 214 -5.37 22.64 11.87
C TYR A 214 -4.36 22.39 13.00
N TYR A 215 -3.16 22.97 12.92
CA TYR A 215 -2.22 22.95 14.04
C TYR A 215 -2.83 23.60 15.29
N ARG A 216 -3.41 24.80 15.16
CA ARG A 216 -4.09 25.49 16.28
C ARG A 216 -5.26 24.68 16.85
N LYS A 217 -6.07 24.05 15.97
CA LYS A 217 -7.13 23.13 16.40
C LYS A 217 -6.56 21.94 17.19
N THR A 218 -5.47 21.35 16.70
CA THR A 218 -4.80 20.23 17.38
C THR A 218 -4.33 20.63 18.77
N VAL A 219 -3.67 21.80 18.91
CA VAL A 219 -3.24 22.31 20.22
C VAL A 219 -4.43 22.55 21.16
N SER A 220 -5.52 23.14 20.67
CA SER A 220 -6.74 23.34 21.47
C SER A 220 -7.35 22.02 21.97
N VAL A 221 -7.41 21.00 21.11
CA VAL A 221 -7.90 19.67 21.48
C VAL A 221 -7.00 19.00 22.52
N ILE A 222 -5.68 19.19 22.42
CA ILE A 222 -4.73 18.67 23.41
C ILE A 222 -5.00 19.27 24.78
N GLU A 223 -5.17 20.59 24.88
CA GLU A 223 -5.42 21.25 26.17
C GLU A 223 -6.77 20.85 26.78
N GLU A 224 -7.83 20.72 25.96
CA GLU A 224 -9.11 20.19 26.43
C GLU A 224 -9.01 18.74 26.94
N LEU A 225 -8.31 17.87 26.19
CA LEU A 225 -8.11 16.48 26.61
C LEU A 225 -7.32 16.38 27.91
N LYS A 226 -6.27 17.19 28.09
CA LYS A 226 -5.51 17.24 29.35
C LYS A 226 -6.44 17.58 30.51
N TYR A 227 -7.27 18.60 30.37
CA TYR A 227 -8.22 18.97 31.42
C TYR A 227 -9.19 17.82 31.73
N TYR A 228 -9.75 17.17 30.71
CA TYR A 228 -10.64 16.03 30.93
C TYR A 228 -9.95 14.83 31.59
N LEU A 229 -8.67 14.61 31.32
CA LEU A 229 -7.89 13.56 31.99
C LEU A 229 -7.61 13.91 33.46
N VAL A 230 -7.34 15.18 33.76
CA VAL A 230 -7.15 15.67 35.13
C VAL A 230 -8.44 15.53 35.94
N ILE A 231 -9.57 16.05 35.45
CA ILE A 231 -10.84 15.93 36.18
C ILE A 231 -11.27 14.46 36.34
N SER A 232 -10.99 13.59 35.36
CA SER A 232 -11.26 12.15 35.49
C SER A 232 -10.40 11.48 36.56
N HIS A 233 -9.18 11.96 36.79
CA HIS A 233 -8.31 11.49 37.86
C HIS A 233 -8.79 11.97 39.22
N ASP A 234 -9.10 13.26 39.34
CA ASP A 234 -9.55 13.89 40.58
C ASP A 234 -10.90 13.34 41.06
N LEU A 235 -11.75 12.90 40.12
CA LEU A 235 -13.01 12.20 40.39
C LEU A 235 -12.82 10.68 40.63
N GLU A 236 -11.58 10.20 40.71
CA GLU A 236 -11.23 8.80 40.95
C GLU A 236 -11.78 7.82 39.88
N LEU A 237 -12.06 8.30 38.66
CA LEU A 237 -12.57 7.46 37.55
C LEU A 237 -11.48 6.59 36.91
N GLY A 238 -10.22 6.92 37.17
CA GLY A 238 -9.05 6.11 36.80
C GLY A 238 -7.73 6.90 36.85
N ASN A 239 -6.61 6.18 36.90
CA ASN A 239 -5.29 6.82 36.80
C ASN A 239 -5.02 7.27 35.35
N SER A 240 -4.90 8.58 35.14
CA SER A 240 -4.64 9.20 33.84
C SER A 240 -3.24 9.81 33.71
N GLU A 241 -2.36 9.70 34.71
CA GLU A 241 -1.03 10.35 34.71
C GLU A 241 -0.19 9.98 33.48
N GLN A 242 -0.22 8.69 33.10
CA GLN A 242 0.51 8.22 31.92
C GLN A 242 -0.09 8.74 30.61
N LEU A 243 -1.42 8.97 30.57
CA LEU A 243 -2.08 9.53 29.40
C LEU A 243 -1.73 11.02 29.24
N VAL A 244 -1.64 11.76 30.36
CA VAL A 244 -1.19 13.15 30.35
C VAL A 244 0.23 13.25 29.80
N LYS A 245 1.16 12.40 30.26
CA LYS A 245 2.53 12.37 29.71
C LYS A 245 2.55 12.08 28.21
N LYS A 246 1.77 11.10 27.75
CA LYS A 246 1.71 10.74 26.32
C LYS A 246 1.15 11.84 25.43
N ILE A 247 0.14 12.58 25.88
CA ILE A 247 -0.41 13.68 25.08
C ILE A 247 0.55 14.89 25.05
N GLU A 248 1.37 15.08 26.07
CA GLU A 248 2.48 16.05 26.08
C GLU A 248 3.58 15.65 25.09
N GLU A 249 4.00 14.39 25.08
CA GLU A 249 4.96 13.86 24.09
C GLU A 249 4.46 14.07 22.64
N ILE A 250 3.16 13.83 22.38
CA ILE A 250 2.55 14.11 21.07
C ILE A 250 2.64 15.60 20.73
N GLN A 251 2.40 16.49 21.70
CA GLN A 251 2.47 17.94 21.50
C GLN A 251 3.90 18.40 21.19
N GLU A 252 4.91 17.86 21.87
CA GLU A 252 6.32 18.17 21.65
C GLU A 252 6.80 17.72 20.27
N GLU A 253 6.50 16.48 19.89
CA GLU A 253 6.86 15.96 18.56
C GLU A 253 6.12 16.75 17.45
N LEU A 254 4.86 17.12 17.68
CA LEU A 254 4.12 17.99 16.75
C LEU A 254 4.80 19.37 16.62
N ARG A 255 5.24 19.99 17.72
CA ARG A 255 5.96 21.28 17.67
C ARG A 255 7.27 21.16 16.89
N SER A 256 8.05 20.11 17.15
CA SER A 256 9.31 19.80 16.45
C SER A 256 9.12 19.74 14.93
N LEU A 257 8.04 19.11 14.46
CA LEU A 257 7.75 19.01 13.02
C LEU A 257 7.48 20.35 12.32
N PHE A 258 7.05 21.37 13.06
CA PHE A 258 6.62 22.67 12.51
C PHE A 258 7.62 23.80 12.71
N GLN A 259 8.76 23.57 13.39
CA GLN A 259 9.79 24.58 13.65
C GLN A 259 9.19 25.90 14.15
N ILE A 260 8.14 25.83 14.98
CA ILE A 260 7.57 27.02 15.59
C ILE A 260 8.49 27.34 16.77
N ASP A 261 9.47 28.22 16.50
CA ASP A 261 10.31 28.82 17.52
C ASP A 261 9.44 29.42 18.63
N ARG A 262 9.92 29.26 19.87
CA ARG A 262 9.27 29.66 21.12
C ARG A 262 8.97 31.16 21.20
#